data_AF-A0A949XMJ7-F1
#
_entry.id   AF-A0A949XMJ7-F1
#
_cell.length_a   1.000
_cell.length_b   1.000
_cell.length_c   1.000
_cell.angle_alpha   90.00
_cell.angle_beta   90.00
_cell.angle_gamma   90.00
#
_symmetry.space_group_name_H-M   'P 1'
#
loop_
_entity.id
_entity.type
_entity.pdbx_description
1 polymer ?
#
loop_
_entity_poly.entity_id
_entity_poly.type
_entity_poly.pdbx_seq_one_letter_code
_entity_poly.pdbx_strand_id
1 'polypeptide(L)'
;MRRFLAPEVVQTSALDCGPAALKCLLEGYRIPVAYGRLREACQTGLDGTSIDTLEVVANQLGLIAGQVLLPVDHLLLREAKAFPCLLVTTLPNGVTHFVVLWRKHGSLLQVMDPAVGRRWVSTKEFLREVYAHTMPAEADEWRHFAASEDSRKMFAERMRKVGLRSKRQLTLVTNALHDEGWRSLAILDAAIRLVAALRDSGAIRSADDSARLLERMIANPECIPERYWSVRSAPQDSAGAEQVLVQGAVLIRILGSQPPASGEELGTELSAALSARAASPGRELFNVFWHSGRLAIALILCGLVVSAAATLGEGLLFRGLLDISTELGLAGQRMGAMSALAFFCVALLFLELPVFLYSVRIGRYIENRLRLKFLEKIPRLSDRYFQSRLISDMAERSHVAHRLRDLAGHVHQLLRAVLEFTFTAAGIVWLEPSYSHHMMAIAAVALAPPFLLQSLLTERDLRVRTHAAGLTRFYLDAMLGLVAVRAHGAENAVRRDHERFLGEWANASVRLQRTAAALEAAQLTALFGLIGGLFLWHPLEGADIGRTLLIAYWALNLPALGQEIGTLLRQYPAYRNLTLRLMEPLSAPEETPACEIPFGPGECAAPSLTFDA
;
A
#
# COMPACT_ATOMS: atom_id res chain seq x y z
N MET A 1 15.82 -16.83 -9.67
CA MET A 1 15.73 -17.01 -8.20
C MET A 1 14.92 -15.85 -7.62
N ARG A 2 13.79 -16.14 -6.94
CA ARG A 2 12.79 -15.16 -6.49
C ARG A 2 13.20 -14.41 -5.21
N ARG A 3 12.87 -13.12 -5.09
CA ARG A 3 13.08 -12.33 -3.85
C ARG A 3 12.26 -12.89 -2.67
N PHE A 4 12.75 -12.69 -1.44
CA PHE A 4 12.04 -13.13 -0.23
C PHE A 4 10.75 -12.32 -0.02
N LEU A 5 10.86 -10.99 -0.05
CA LEU A 5 9.72 -10.07 0.05
C LEU A 5 9.24 -9.68 -1.35
N ALA A 6 7.92 -9.55 -1.51
CA ALA A 6 7.32 -8.88 -2.67
C ALA A 6 7.88 -7.46 -2.81
N PRO A 7 8.37 -7.05 -4.00
CA PRO A 7 8.70 -5.66 -4.29
C PRO A 7 7.46 -4.77 -4.15
N GLU A 8 7.66 -3.56 -3.65
CA GLU A 8 6.56 -2.63 -3.40
C GLU A 8 6.33 -1.72 -4.61
N VAL A 9 5.29 -2.04 -5.38
CA VAL A 9 4.83 -1.27 -6.55
C VAL A 9 3.43 -0.73 -6.29
N VAL A 10 3.32 0.58 -6.06
CA VAL A 10 2.03 1.26 -5.87
C VAL A 10 1.55 1.82 -7.20
N GLN A 11 0.26 1.67 -7.49
CA GLN A 11 -0.39 2.16 -8.70
C GLN A 11 -0.43 3.68 -8.74
N THR A 12 -0.22 4.26 -9.92
CA THR A 12 -0.32 5.71 -10.14
C THR A 12 -1.72 6.16 -10.51
N SER A 13 -2.53 5.30 -11.13
CA SER A 13 -3.95 5.52 -11.41
C SER A 13 -4.80 4.42 -10.78
N ALA A 14 -6.07 4.71 -10.53
CA ALA A 14 -7.04 3.73 -10.04
C ALA A 14 -7.27 2.56 -11.02
N LEU A 15 -7.01 2.79 -12.32
CA LEU A 15 -7.19 1.79 -13.39
C LEU A 15 -5.96 0.87 -13.58
N ASP A 16 -4.84 1.17 -12.92
CA ASP A 16 -3.55 0.51 -13.19
C ASP A 16 -3.24 -0.66 -12.23
N CYS A 17 -4.23 -1.20 -11.51
CA CYS A 17 -3.99 -2.28 -10.54
C CYS A 17 -3.35 -3.53 -11.18
N GLY A 18 -3.76 -3.88 -12.40
CA GLY A 18 -3.19 -5.00 -13.19
C GLY A 18 -1.70 -4.80 -13.52
N PRO A 19 -1.31 -3.75 -14.26
CA PRO A 19 0.09 -3.45 -14.57
C PRO A 19 0.98 -3.32 -13.33
N ALA A 20 0.48 -2.70 -12.26
CA ALA A 20 1.20 -2.58 -11.00
C ALA A 20 1.46 -3.95 -10.33
N ALA A 21 0.44 -4.82 -10.29
CA ALA A 21 0.56 -6.18 -9.80
C ALA A 21 1.56 -7.00 -10.64
N LEU A 22 1.49 -6.89 -11.97
CA LEU A 22 2.41 -7.58 -12.88
C LEU A 22 3.85 -7.08 -12.70
N LYS A 23 4.08 -5.77 -12.56
CA LYS A 23 5.40 -5.21 -12.26
C LYS A 23 5.97 -5.76 -10.95
N CYS A 24 5.16 -5.88 -9.90
CA CYS A 24 5.58 -6.49 -8.64
C CYS A 24 6.08 -7.93 -8.85
N LEU A 25 5.36 -8.73 -9.63
CA LEU A 25 5.78 -10.09 -9.98
C LEU A 25 7.11 -10.08 -10.74
N LEU A 26 7.22 -9.30 -11.81
CA LEU A 26 8.41 -9.18 -12.65
C LEU A 26 9.66 -8.77 -11.84
N GLU A 27 9.57 -7.67 -11.07
CA GLU A 27 10.68 -7.23 -10.21
C GLU A 27 11.03 -8.26 -9.13
N GLY A 28 10.04 -9.03 -8.67
CA GLY A 28 10.20 -10.09 -7.68
C GLY A 28 10.99 -11.28 -8.23
N TYR A 29 10.90 -11.52 -9.53
CA TYR A 29 11.76 -12.43 -10.30
C TYR A 29 13.01 -11.76 -10.88
N ARG A 30 13.28 -10.50 -10.52
CA ARG A 30 14.43 -9.68 -10.94
C ARG A 30 14.42 -9.31 -12.42
N ILE A 31 13.24 -9.17 -13.01
CA ILE A 31 13.04 -8.67 -14.37
C ILE A 31 12.65 -7.18 -14.24
N PRO A 32 13.57 -6.24 -14.49
CA PRO A 32 13.30 -4.82 -14.36
C PRO A 32 12.44 -4.33 -15.52
N VAL A 33 11.34 -3.62 -15.21
CA VAL A 33 10.44 -3.08 -16.24
C VAL A 33 9.97 -1.68 -15.88
N ALA A 34 9.96 -0.77 -16.85
CA ALA A 34 9.42 0.58 -16.70
C ALA A 34 7.89 0.55 -16.59
N TYR A 35 7.34 1.26 -15.59
CA TYR A 35 5.92 1.21 -15.24
C TYR A 35 5.01 1.75 -16.34
N GLY A 36 5.30 2.95 -16.87
CA GLY A 36 4.47 3.58 -17.90
C GLY A 36 4.40 2.73 -19.17
N ARG A 37 5.53 2.16 -19.61
CA ARG A 37 5.59 1.26 -20.78
C ARG A 37 4.88 -0.06 -20.55
N LEU A 38 5.01 -0.63 -19.34
CA LEU A 38 4.28 -1.85 -18.98
C LEU A 38 2.76 -1.62 -19.03
N ARG A 39 2.27 -0.47 -18.58
CA ARG A 39 0.85 -0.11 -18.67
C ARG A 39 0.36 -0.06 -20.11
N GLU A 40 1.11 0.59 -21.01
CA GLU A 40 0.75 0.65 -22.43
C GLU A 40 0.81 -0.75 -23.09
N ALA A 41 1.78 -1.59 -22.71
CA ALA A 41 1.87 -2.98 -23.15
C ALA A 41 0.71 -3.85 -22.64
N CYS A 42 0.22 -3.60 -21.42
CA CYS A 42 -0.97 -4.24 -20.88
C CYS A 42 -2.28 -3.74 -21.51
N GLN A 43 -2.22 -2.75 -22.41
CA GLN A 43 -3.38 -2.15 -23.08
C GLN A 43 -4.47 -1.70 -22.09
N THR A 44 -4.05 -1.19 -20.92
CA THR A 44 -4.98 -0.76 -19.87
C THR A 44 -5.86 0.38 -20.37
N GLY A 45 -7.18 0.15 -20.41
CA GLY A 45 -8.19 1.12 -20.84
C GLY A 45 -9.02 1.67 -19.68
N LEU A 46 -10.16 2.29 -20.01
CA LEU A 46 -11.12 2.82 -19.02
C LEU A 46 -11.79 1.71 -18.20
N ASP A 47 -11.94 0.52 -18.78
CA ASP A 47 -12.51 -0.66 -18.11
C ASP A 47 -11.46 -1.45 -17.30
N GLY A 48 -10.21 -0.96 -17.25
CA GLY A 48 -9.10 -1.61 -16.57
C GLY A 48 -8.26 -2.48 -17.51
N THR A 49 -7.74 -3.59 -16.99
CA THR A 49 -6.86 -4.51 -17.72
C THR A 49 -7.45 -5.92 -17.71
N SER A 50 -7.53 -6.57 -18.87
CA SER A 50 -7.96 -7.98 -18.93
C SER A 50 -6.90 -8.88 -18.30
N ILE A 51 -7.37 -9.91 -17.58
CA ILE A 51 -6.52 -10.95 -17.02
C ILE A 51 -5.77 -11.74 -18.11
N ASP A 52 -6.39 -11.92 -19.28
CA ASP A 52 -5.78 -12.65 -20.40
C ASP A 52 -4.58 -11.87 -20.95
N THR A 53 -4.72 -10.55 -21.08
CA THR A 53 -3.62 -9.67 -21.47
C THR A 53 -2.48 -9.70 -20.45
N LEU A 54 -2.79 -9.75 -19.14
CA LEU A 54 -1.78 -9.85 -18.09
C LEU A 54 -0.99 -11.17 -18.20
N GLU A 55 -1.65 -12.29 -18.51
CA GLU A 55 -0.98 -13.58 -18.72
C GLU A 55 -0.08 -13.56 -19.94
N VAL A 56 -0.57 -13.06 -21.08
CA VAL A 56 0.21 -12.94 -22.32
C VAL A 56 1.45 -12.08 -22.10
N VAL A 57 1.29 -10.89 -21.53
CA VAL A 57 2.39 -9.95 -21.25
C VAL A 57 3.36 -10.55 -20.22
N ALA A 58 2.86 -11.25 -19.19
CA ALA A 58 3.72 -11.93 -18.22
C ALA A 58 4.61 -12.98 -18.89
N ASN A 59 4.04 -13.80 -19.77
CA ASN A 59 4.78 -14.84 -20.49
C ASN A 59 5.81 -14.25 -21.46
N GLN A 60 5.44 -13.22 -22.23
CA GLN A 60 6.35 -12.52 -23.15
C GLN A 60 7.55 -11.89 -22.41
N LEU A 61 7.34 -11.35 -21.21
CA LEU A 61 8.39 -10.72 -20.40
C LEU A 61 9.24 -11.72 -19.60
N GLY A 62 9.01 -13.03 -19.74
CA GLY A 62 9.86 -14.08 -19.15
C GLY A 62 9.35 -14.66 -17.83
N LEU A 63 8.07 -14.48 -17.47
CA LEU A 63 7.44 -15.30 -16.43
C LEU A 63 6.88 -16.59 -17.05
N ILE A 64 6.71 -17.63 -16.24
CA ILE A 64 5.92 -18.81 -16.61
C ILE A 64 4.58 -18.66 -15.89
N ALA A 65 3.63 -18.01 -16.56
CA ALA A 65 2.33 -17.63 -16.04
C ALA A 65 1.24 -18.57 -16.58
N GLY A 66 0.29 -18.93 -15.71
CA GLY A 66 -0.90 -19.72 -16.09
C GLY A 66 -2.15 -19.19 -15.40
N GLN A 67 -3.19 -18.86 -16.16
CA GLN A 67 -4.51 -18.54 -15.63
C GLN A 67 -5.19 -19.81 -15.09
N VAL A 68 -5.80 -19.71 -13.92
CA VAL A 68 -6.54 -20.80 -13.28
C VAL A 68 -7.72 -20.25 -12.50
N LEU A 69 -8.86 -20.93 -12.60
CA LEU A 69 -9.97 -20.78 -11.67
C LEU A 69 -9.85 -21.84 -10.57
N LEU A 70 -9.50 -21.44 -9.35
CA LEU A 70 -9.39 -22.36 -8.21
C LEU A 70 -10.51 -22.08 -7.22
N PRO A 71 -11.16 -23.11 -6.64
CA PRO A 71 -12.05 -22.88 -5.51
C PRO A 71 -11.35 -22.11 -4.38
N VAL A 72 -12.06 -21.17 -3.75
CA VAL A 72 -11.47 -20.20 -2.80
C VAL A 72 -10.74 -20.88 -1.64
N ASP A 73 -11.24 -22.01 -1.17
CA ASP A 73 -10.65 -22.84 -0.11
C ASP A 73 -9.42 -23.64 -0.55
N HIS A 74 -9.23 -23.86 -1.85
CA HIS A 74 -8.04 -24.53 -2.41
C HIS A 74 -6.86 -23.57 -2.53
N LEU A 75 -7.10 -22.25 -2.58
CA LEU A 75 -6.09 -21.21 -2.76
C LEU A 75 -4.91 -21.32 -1.78
N LEU A 76 -5.16 -21.75 -0.54
CA LEU A 76 -4.16 -21.80 0.53
C LEU A 76 -3.50 -23.18 0.73
N LEU A 77 -3.84 -24.17 -0.11
CA LEU A 77 -3.24 -25.51 -0.12
C LEU A 77 -1.88 -25.46 -0.80
N ARG A 78 -0.94 -26.27 -0.33
CA ARG A 78 0.43 -26.27 -0.90
C ARG A 78 0.44 -26.90 -2.28
N GLU A 79 -0.40 -27.91 -2.44
CA GLU A 79 -0.58 -28.77 -3.61
C GLU A 79 -1.20 -27.99 -4.77
N ALA A 80 -1.99 -26.96 -4.49
CA ALA A 80 -2.58 -26.06 -5.49
C ALA A 80 -1.54 -25.22 -6.25
N LYS A 81 -0.30 -25.10 -5.70
CA LYS A 81 0.80 -24.30 -6.27
C LYS A 81 0.37 -22.87 -6.65
N ALA A 82 -0.53 -22.27 -5.87
CA ALA A 82 -1.08 -20.96 -6.16
C ALA A 82 -0.04 -19.83 -6.01
N PHE A 83 0.98 -19.98 -5.17
CA PHE A 83 1.89 -18.89 -4.81
C PHE A 83 3.20 -18.91 -5.63
N PRO A 84 3.70 -17.75 -6.10
CA PRO A 84 3.06 -16.45 -6.07
C PRO A 84 2.02 -16.34 -7.19
N CYS A 85 0.91 -15.64 -6.93
CA CYS A 85 -0.09 -15.35 -7.96
C CYS A 85 -0.53 -13.90 -7.96
N LEU A 86 -1.03 -13.48 -9.11
CA LEU A 86 -1.91 -12.33 -9.26
C LEU A 86 -3.35 -12.83 -9.10
N LEU A 87 -4.12 -12.22 -8.21
CA LEU A 87 -5.45 -12.68 -7.78
C LEU A 87 -6.46 -11.55 -7.90
N VAL A 88 -7.69 -11.87 -8.28
CA VAL A 88 -8.81 -10.91 -8.27
C VAL A 88 -9.46 -10.87 -6.88
N THR A 89 -9.57 -9.67 -6.32
CA THR A 89 -10.26 -9.38 -5.06
C THR A 89 -11.40 -8.40 -5.29
N THR A 90 -12.28 -8.26 -4.30
CA THR A 90 -13.36 -7.29 -4.29
C THR A 90 -13.07 -6.22 -3.24
N LEU A 91 -12.98 -4.98 -3.66
CA LEU A 91 -12.86 -3.84 -2.76
C LEU A 91 -14.17 -3.61 -1.99
N PRO A 92 -14.16 -2.88 -0.86
CA PRO A 92 -15.37 -2.59 -0.08
C PRO A 92 -16.52 -1.94 -0.87
N ASN A 93 -16.21 -1.27 -1.99
CA ASN A 93 -17.20 -0.67 -2.89
C ASN A 93 -17.77 -1.64 -3.95
N GLY A 94 -17.38 -2.93 -3.91
CA GLY A 94 -17.83 -3.95 -4.86
C GLY A 94 -17.02 -4.04 -6.16
N VAL A 95 -16.05 -3.14 -6.38
CA VAL A 95 -15.22 -3.13 -7.59
C VAL A 95 -14.14 -4.21 -7.51
N THR A 96 -13.87 -4.88 -8.63
CA THR A 96 -12.79 -5.85 -8.74
C THR A 96 -11.42 -5.17 -8.71
N HIS A 97 -10.44 -5.81 -8.08
CA HIS A 97 -9.10 -5.27 -7.91
C HIS A 97 -8.06 -6.38 -7.93
N PHE A 98 -6.97 -6.16 -8.66
CA PHE A 98 -5.86 -7.10 -8.73
C PHE A 98 -4.88 -6.91 -7.57
N VAL A 99 -4.56 -8.00 -6.88
CA VAL A 99 -3.52 -8.04 -5.84
C VAL A 99 -2.54 -9.17 -6.10
N VAL A 100 -1.31 -9.05 -5.59
CA VAL A 100 -0.33 -10.13 -5.66
C VAL A 100 -0.27 -10.86 -4.34
N LEU A 101 -0.58 -12.15 -4.36
CA LEU A 101 -0.39 -13.02 -3.22
C LEU A 101 0.99 -13.68 -3.32
N TRP A 102 1.95 -13.22 -2.51
CA TRP A 102 3.35 -13.60 -2.68
C TRP A 102 3.71 -14.89 -1.96
N ARG A 103 3.40 -14.98 -0.67
CA ARG A 103 3.80 -16.10 0.18
C ARG A 103 2.89 -16.24 1.39
N LYS A 104 2.74 -17.48 1.86
CA LYS A 104 2.08 -17.82 3.12
C LYS A 104 3.11 -18.14 4.22
N HIS A 105 2.92 -17.55 5.39
CA HIS A 105 3.69 -17.75 6.60
C HIS A 105 2.74 -18.16 7.74
N GLY A 106 2.51 -19.47 7.89
CA GLY A 106 1.53 -19.97 8.85
C GLY A 106 0.11 -19.46 8.56
N SER A 107 -0.43 -18.66 9.48
CA SER A 107 -1.75 -17.99 9.37
C SER A 107 -1.69 -16.60 8.73
N LEU A 108 -0.50 -16.11 8.38
CA LEU A 108 -0.29 -14.80 7.75
C LEU A 108 0.04 -14.96 6.26
N LEU A 109 -0.49 -14.06 5.45
CA LEU A 109 -0.24 -13.94 4.03
C LEU A 109 0.51 -12.64 3.76
N GLN A 110 1.57 -12.73 2.98
CA GLN A 110 2.20 -11.55 2.38
C GLN A 110 1.47 -11.23 1.09
N VAL A 111 0.74 -10.12 1.10
CA VAL A 111 0.00 -9.59 -0.04
C VAL A 111 0.64 -8.28 -0.46
N MET A 112 0.88 -8.11 -1.74
CA MET A 112 1.22 -6.82 -2.32
C MET A 112 -0.03 -6.28 -3.01
N ASP A 113 -0.62 -5.24 -2.43
CA ASP A 113 -1.80 -4.57 -2.96
C ASP A 113 -1.35 -3.28 -3.67
N PRO A 114 -1.57 -3.15 -4.99
CA PRO A 114 -1.20 -1.96 -5.74
C PRO A 114 -1.73 -0.64 -5.18
N ALA A 115 -2.85 -0.64 -4.45
CA ALA A 115 -3.44 0.60 -3.94
C ALA A 115 -2.72 1.16 -2.70
N VAL A 116 -2.02 0.30 -1.94
CA VAL A 116 -1.44 0.67 -0.63
C VAL A 116 0.01 0.29 -0.44
N GLY A 117 0.47 -0.77 -1.11
CA GLY A 117 1.77 -1.36 -0.86
C GLY A 117 1.67 -2.76 -0.26
N ARG A 118 2.76 -3.18 0.36
CA ARG A 118 2.90 -4.53 0.92
C ARG A 118 2.21 -4.60 2.29
N ARG A 119 1.33 -5.59 2.45
CA ARG A 119 0.58 -5.86 3.68
C ARG A 119 0.78 -7.30 4.17
N TRP A 120 0.55 -7.48 5.47
CA TRP A 120 0.56 -8.77 6.15
C TRP A 120 -0.82 -9.03 6.74
N VAL A 121 -1.54 -10.01 6.20
CA VAL A 121 -2.96 -10.19 6.49
C VAL A 121 -3.24 -11.62 6.91
N SER A 122 -4.19 -11.80 7.82
CA SER A 122 -4.59 -13.14 8.24
C SER A 122 -5.25 -13.89 7.10
N THR A 123 -5.04 -15.21 7.02
CA THR A 123 -5.67 -16.06 5.98
C THR A 123 -7.20 -15.95 5.99
N LYS A 124 -7.81 -15.85 7.18
CA LYS A 124 -9.27 -15.77 7.32
C LYS A 124 -9.84 -14.45 6.80
N GLU A 125 -9.14 -13.35 7.05
CA GLU A 125 -9.55 -12.03 6.57
C GLU A 125 -9.39 -11.92 5.06
N PHE A 126 -8.24 -12.33 4.53
CA PHE A 126 -7.96 -12.27 3.09
C PHE A 126 -8.95 -13.08 2.26
N LEU A 127 -9.34 -14.29 2.71
CA LEU A 127 -10.31 -15.11 1.98
C LEU A 127 -11.70 -14.46 1.84
N ARG A 128 -12.05 -13.48 2.69
CA ARG A 128 -13.30 -12.71 2.55
C ARG A 128 -13.23 -11.63 1.47
N GLU A 129 -12.02 -11.23 1.10
CA GLU A 129 -11.77 -10.22 0.06
C GLU A 129 -11.67 -10.85 -1.34
N VAL A 130 -11.51 -12.18 -1.43
CA VAL A 130 -11.35 -12.87 -2.72
C VAL A 130 -12.65 -12.79 -3.52
N TYR A 131 -12.54 -12.37 -4.78
CA TYR A 131 -13.67 -12.35 -5.69
C TYR A 131 -13.99 -13.79 -6.14
N ALA A 132 -15.19 -14.26 -5.81
CA ALA A 132 -15.69 -15.56 -6.25
C ALA A 132 -16.43 -15.39 -7.58
N HIS A 133 -15.73 -15.69 -8.68
CA HIS A 133 -16.28 -15.65 -10.03
C HIS A 133 -17.01 -16.95 -10.35
N THR A 134 -18.11 -16.85 -11.09
CA THR A 134 -18.85 -18.00 -11.62
C THR A 134 -18.85 -17.92 -13.13
N MET A 135 -18.41 -18.98 -13.81
CA MET A 135 -18.40 -19.06 -15.27
C MET A 135 -18.90 -20.44 -15.74
N PRO A 136 -19.55 -20.52 -16.92
CA PRO A 136 -19.76 -21.79 -17.58
C PRO A 136 -18.43 -22.39 -18.05
N ALA A 137 -18.30 -23.70 -17.95
CA ALA A 137 -17.21 -24.50 -18.50
C ALA A 137 -17.78 -25.80 -19.05
N GLU A 138 -17.06 -26.44 -19.98
CA GLU A 138 -17.45 -27.76 -20.46
C GLU A 138 -17.32 -28.80 -19.33
N ALA A 139 -18.31 -29.68 -19.22
CA ALA A 139 -18.33 -30.71 -18.18
C ALA A 139 -17.09 -31.62 -18.24
N ASP A 140 -16.65 -31.95 -19.45
CA ASP A 140 -15.50 -32.83 -19.71
C ASP A 140 -14.17 -32.16 -19.32
N GLU A 141 -14.00 -30.88 -19.63
CA GLU A 141 -12.81 -30.11 -19.21
C GLU A 141 -12.70 -30.05 -17.68
N TRP A 142 -13.83 -29.76 -17.00
CA TRP A 142 -13.85 -29.74 -15.55
C TRP A 142 -13.55 -31.14 -14.97
N ARG A 143 -14.12 -32.19 -15.55
CA ARG A 143 -13.86 -33.59 -15.15
C ARG A 143 -12.38 -33.94 -15.32
N HIS A 144 -11.75 -33.53 -16.41
CA HIS A 144 -10.32 -33.71 -16.63
C HIS A 144 -9.49 -33.00 -15.55
N PHE A 145 -9.82 -31.73 -15.26
CA PHE A 145 -9.17 -30.97 -14.20
C PHE A 145 -9.32 -31.62 -12.81
N ALA A 146 -10.54 -32.06 -12.45
CA ALA A 146 -10.83 -32.67 -11.15
C ALA A 146 -10.13 -34.03 -10.97
N ALA A 147 -9.88 -34.76 -12.06
CA ALA A 147 -9.16 -36.04 -12.05
C ALA A 147 -7.62 -35.91 -12.09
N SER A 148 -7.10 -34.70 -12.33
CA SER A 148 -5.66 -34.45 -12.39
C SER A 148 -4.94 -34.88 -11.11
N GLU A 149 -3.64 -35.16 -11.21
CA GLU A 149 -2.83 -35.54 -10.05
C GLU A 149 -2.80 -34.46 -8.96
N ASP A 150 -2.72 -33.18 -9.36
CA ASP A 150 -2.74 -32.06 -8.43
C ASP A 150 -4.10 -31.97 -7.70
N SER A 151 -5.23 -32.15 -8.38
CA SER A 151 -6.56 -32.19 -7.77
C SER A 151 -6.74 -33.35 -6.79
N ARG A 152 -6.24 -34.55 -7.14
CA ARG A 152 -6.26 -35.71 -6.23
C ARG A 152 -5.47 -35.44 -4.95
N LYS A 153 -4.31 -34.78 -5.04
CA LYS A 153 -3.52 -34.37 -3.88
C LYS A 153 -4.25 -33.32 -3.03
N MET A 154 -4.96 -32.37 -3.66
CA MET A 154 -5.79 -31.39 -2.95
C MET A 154 -6.95 -32.05 -2.19
N PHE A 155 -7.65 -33.02 -2.79
CA PHE A 155 -8.69 -33.80 -2.09
C PHE A 155 -8.12 -34.59 -0.91
N ALA A 156 -6.97 -35.25 -1.10
CA ALA A 156 -6.30 -36.01 -0.04
C ALA A 156 -5.90 -35.11 1.14
N GLU A 157 -5.30 -33.93 0.89
CA GLU A 157 -4.92 -33.01 1.96
C GLU A 157 -6.14 -32.52 2.77
N ARG A 158 -7.26 -32.25 2.09
CA ARG A 158 -8.49 -31.80 2.74
C ARG A 158 -9.17 -32.90 3.53
N MET A 159 -9.27 -34.11 2.98
CA MET A 159 -9.77 -35.27 3.74
C MET A 159 -8.88 -35.60 4.95
N ARG A 160 -7.56 -35.41 4.84
CA ARG A 160 -6.64 -35.54 5.98
C ARG A 160 -6.91 -34.51 7.08
N LYS A 161 -7.19 -33.24 6.73
CA LYS A 161 -7.63 -32.22 7.70
C LYS A 161 -8.94 -32.62 8.39
N VAL A 162 -9.85 -33.23 7.64
CA VAL A 162 -11.10 -33.81 8.14
C VAL A 162 -10.90 -35.13 8.91
N GLY A 163 -9.68 -35.67 8.97
CA GLY A 163 -9.27 -36.74 9.88
C GLY A 163 -9.36 -38.14 9.27
N LEU A 164 -9.62 -38.24 7.98
CA LEU A 164 -9.71 -39.53 7.29
C LEU A 164 -8.32 -40.17 7.17
N ARG A 165 -8.26 -41.50 7.34
CA ARG A 165 -7.04 -42.31 7.11
C ARG A 165 -6.77 -42.48 5.62
N SER A 166 -5.49 -42.57 5.22
CA SER A 166 -5.07 -42.63 3.81
C SER A 166 -5.75 -43.75 3.00
N LYS A 167 -6.00 -44.92 3.60
CA LYS A 167 -6.70 -46.02 2.92
C LYS A 167 -8.13 -45.63 2.50
N ARG A 168 -8.90 -44.99 3.39
CA ARG A 168 -10.26 -44.52 3.08
C ARG A 168 -10.25 -43.38 2.06
N GLN A 169 -9.28 -42.47 2.15
CA GLN A 169 -9.11 -41.38 1.18
C GLN A 169 -8.94 -41.94 -0.24
N LEU A 170 -8.06 -42.93 -0.40
CA LEU A 170 -7.82 -43.57 -1.69
C LEU A 170 -9.09 -44.25 -2.21
N THR A 171 -9.80 -45.01 -1.37
CA THR A 171 -11.06 -45.67 -1.78
C THR A 171 -12.10 -44.66 -2.27
N LEU A 172 -12.32 -43.56 -1.57
CA LEU A 172 -13.32 -42.55 -1.96
C LEU A 172 -12.97 -41.87 -3.29
N VAL A 173 -11.70 -41.48 -3.47
CA VAL A 173 -11.24 -40.84 -4.71
C VAL A 173 -11.29 -41.83 -5.87
N THR A 174 -10.83 -43.07 -5.66
CA THR A 174 -10.88 -44.11 -6.68
C THR A 174 -12.32 -44.41 -7.10
N ASN A 175 -13.26 -44.53 -6.17
CA ASN A 175 -14.67 -44.73 -6.50
C ASN A 175 -15.25 -43.56 -7.30
N ALA A 176 -14.95 -42.32 -6.91
CA ALA A 176 -15.43 -41.15 -7.62
C ALA A 176 -14.84 -41.01 -9.04
N LEU A 177 -13.65 -41.58 -9.29
CA LEU A 177 -13.00 -41.60 -10.61
C LEU A 177 -13.56 -42.66 -11.56
N HIS A 178 -14.31 -43.66 -11.06
CA HIS A 178 -14.94 -44.67 -11.92
C HIS A 178 -16.13 -44.12 -12.71
N ASP A 179 -16.75 -43.04 -12.23
CA ASP A 179 -17.76 -42.30 -12.97
C ASP A 179 -17.09 -41.56 -14.14
N GLU A 180 -17.51 -41.86 -15.37
CA GLU A 180 -17.03 -41.16 -16.57
C GLU A 180 -17.50 -39.69 -16.58
N GLY A 181 -18.60 -39.39 -15.91
CA GLY A 181 -19.12 -38.04 -15.75
C GLY A 181 -18.42 -37.20 -14.67
N TRP A 182 -18.86 -35.96 -14.56
CA TRP A 182 -18.35 -34.98 -13.59
C TRP A 182 -18.98 -35.10 -12.19
N ARG A 183 -20.17 -35.71 -12.08
CA ARG A 183 -21.01 -35.63 -10.88
C ARG A 183 -20.37 -36.25 -9.65
N SER A 184 -19.80 -37.44 -9.74
CA SER A 184 -19.22 -38.11 -8.57
C SER A 184 -18.06 -37.35 -7.94
N LEU A 185 -17.21 -36.72 -8.74
CA LEU A 185 -16.12 -35.86 -8.24
C LEU A 185 -16.66 -34.55 -7.64
N ALA A 186 -17.72 -33.97 -8.22
CA ALA A 186 -18.34 -32.77 -7.69
C ALA A 186 -19.02 -33.03 -6.33
N ILE A 187 -19.72 -34.16 -6.21
CA ILE A 187 -20.32 -34.63 -4.96
C ILE A 187 -19.24 -34.84 -3.90
N LEU A 188 -18.14 -35.51 -4.25
CA LEU A 188 -17.02 -35.72 -3.33
C LEU A 188 -16.44 -34.38 -2.84
N ASP A 189 -16.19 -33.42 -3.73
CA ASP A 189 -15.67 -32.10 -3.34
C ASP A 189 -16.64 -31.34 -2.42
N ALA A 190 -17.93 -31.33 -2.76
CA ALA A 190 -18.97 -30.66 -1.98
C ALA A 190 -19.16 -31.29 -0.59
N ALA A 191 -19.13 -32.62 -0.51
CA ALA A 191 -19.20 -33.36 0.74
C ALA A 191 -17.97 -33.06 1.63
N ILE A 192 -16.76 -33.01 1.05
CA ILE A 192 -15.55 -32.64 1.79
C ILE A 192 -15.67 -31.22 2.37
N ARG A 193 -16.20 -30.25 1.60
CA ARG A 193 -16.41 -28.86 2.08
C ARG A 193 -17.38 -28.80 3.25
N LEU A 194 -18.51 -29.49 3.14
CA LEU A 194 -19.53 -29.52 4.18
C LEU A 194 -18.96 -30.11 5.48
N VAL A 195 -18.33 -31.28 5.41
CA VAL A 195 -17.78 -31.95 6.60
C VAL A 195 -16.61 -31.15 7.20
N ALA A 196 -15.77 -30.53 6.37
CA ALA A 196 -14.72 -29.62 6.85
C ALA A 196 -15.30 -28.43 7.60
N ALA A 197 -16.34 -27.77 7.07
CA ALA A 197 -16.99 -26.65 7.74
C ALA A 197 -17.63 -27.05 9.08
N LEU A 198 -18.23 -28.23 9.16
CA LEU A 198 -18.81 -28.77 10.41
C LEU A 198 -17.74 -29.16 11.44
N ARG A 199 -16.58 -29.62 10.98
CA ARG A 199 -15.45 -29.90 11.87
C ARG A 199 -14.80 -28.61 12.39
N ASP A 200 -14.61 -27.63 11.52
CA ASP A 200 -14.03 -26.32 11.87
C ASP A 200 -14.94 -25.53 12.84
N SER A 201 -16.26 -25.72 12.78
CA SER A 201 -17.21 -25.15 13.75
C SER A 201 -17.26 -25.93 15.08
N GLY A 202 -16.60 -27.08 15.18
CA GLY A 202 -16.61 -27.95 16.35
C GLY A 202 -17.86 -28.83 16.51
N ALA A 203 -18.76 -28.85 15.52
CA ALA A 203 -19.96 -29.70 15.52
C ALA A 203 -19.61 -31.19 15.41
N ILE A 204 -18.48 -31.53 14.78
CA ILE A 204 -17.97 -32.90 14.67
C ILE A 204 -16.58 -32.97 15.32
N ARG A 205 -16.42 -33.82 16.33
CA ARG A 205 -15.16 -33.95 17.08
C ARG A 205 -14.38 -35.22 16.74
N SER A 206 -15.07 -36.30 16.37
CA SER A 206 -14.44 -37.58 16.03
C SER A 206 -14.14 -37.69 14.54
N ALA A 207 -12.95 -38.19 14.21
CA ALA A 207 -12.55 -38.49 12.84
C ALA A 207 -13.43 -39.57 12.19
N ASP A 208 -13.92 -40.54 12.97
CA ASP A 208 -14.82 -41.57 12.46
C ASP A 208 -16.23 -41.03 12.18
N ASP A 209 -16.70 -40.06 12.96
CA ASP A 209 -17.95 -39.35 12.66
C ASP A 209 -17.83 -38.53 11.37
N SER A 210 -16.69 -37.86 11.17
CA SER A 210 -16.42 -37.14 9.92
C SER A 210 -16.41 -38.07 8.71
N ALA A 211 -15.80 -39.26 8.82
CA ALA A 211 -15.78 -40.25 7.74
C ALA A 211 -17.19 -40.78 7.43
N ARG A 212 -17.96 -41.17 8.46
CA ARG A 212 -19.34 -41.65 8.29
C ARG A 212 -20.24 -40.59 7.67
N LEU A 213 -20.11 -39.33 8.10
CA LEU A 213 -20.91 -38.24 7.54
C LEU A 213 -20.53 -38.00 6.08
N LEU A 214 -19.23 -37.99 5.76
CA LEU A 214 -18.77 -37.82 4.38
C LEU A 214 -19.37 -38.88 3.45
N GLU A 215 -19.29 -40.16 3.84
CA GLU A 215 -19.88 -41.28 3.07
C GLU A 215 -21.40 -41.14 2.93
N ARG A 216 -22.11 -40.72 3.99
CA ARG A 216 -23.56 -40.46 3.93
C ARG A 216 -23.94 -39.32 3.00
N MET A 217 -23.14 -38.25 2.97
CA MET A 217 -23.37 -37.11 2.06
C MET A 217 -23.06 -37.47 0.61
N ILE A 218 -22.07 -38.33 0.37
CA ILE A 218 -21.79 -38.86 -0.97
C ILE A 218 -22.97 -39.73 -1.46
N ALA A 219 -23.56 -40.53 -0.58
CA ALA A 219 -24.71 -41.38 -0.91
C ALA A 219 -26.03 -40.60 -1.05
N ASN A 220 -26.17 -39.44 -0.41
CA ASN A 220 -27.38 -38.60 -0.40
C ASN A 220 -27.01 -37.15 -0.77
N PRO A 221 -26.61 -36.89 -2.04
CA PRO A 221 -26.07 -35.59 -2.46
C PRO A 221 -27.08 -34.44 -2.33
N GLU A 222 -28.39 -34.71 -2.39
CA GLU A 222 -29.47 -33.76 -2.16
C GLU A 222 -29.47 -33.13 -0.77
N CYS A 223 -28.81 -33.78 0.21
CA CYS A 223 -28.64 -33.23 1.55
C CYS A 223 -27.53 -32.16 1.64
N ILE A 224 -26.70 -31.99 0.60
CA ILE A 224 -25.57 -31.06 0.60
C ILE A 224 -26.07 -29.65 0.20
N PRO A 225 -25.98 -28.64 1.09
CA PRO A 225 -26.44 -27.30 0.75
C PRO A 225 -25.68 -26.69 -0.42
N GLU A 226 -26.41 -25.95 -1.26
CA GLU A 226 -25.92 -25.30 -2.47
C GLU A 226 -24.59 -24.55 -2.32
N ARG A 227 -24.39 -23.81 -1.21
CA ARG A 227 -23.16 -23.04 -0.95
C ARG A 227 -21.87 -23.86 -0.89
N TYR A 228 -21.96 -25.18 -0.75
CA TYR A 228 -20.80 -26.07 -0.72
C TYR A 228 -20.46 -26.66 -2.09
N TRP A 229 -21.25 -26.40 -3.13
CA TRP A 229 -20.95 -26.88 -4.47
C TRP A 229 -20.03 -25.89 -5.19
N SER A 230 -18.82 -26.32 -5.54
CA SER A 230 -17.92 -25.53 -6.41
C SER A 230 -18.33 -25.60 -7.88
N VAL A 231 -19.08 -26.64 -8.27
CA VAL A 231 -19.55 -26.89 -9.63
C VAL A 231 -21.00 -27.34 -9.62
N ARG A 232 -21.78 -26.86 -10.57
CA ARG A 232 -23.20 -27.17 -10.73
C ARG A 232 -23.55 -27.37 -12.20
N SER A 233 -24.67 -28.04 -12.49
CA SER A 233 -25.17 -28.14 -13.86
C SER A 233 -25.53 -26.76 -14.40
N ALA A 234 -25.14 -26.47 -15.64
CA ALA A 234 -25.60 -25.31 -16.39
C ALA A 234 -26.60 -25.75 -17.48
N PRO A 235 -27.42 -24.83 -18.04
CA PRO A 235 -28.12 -25.08 -19.29
C PRO A 235 -27.12 -25.46 -20.39
N GLN A 236 -27.52 -26.36 -21.30
CA GLN A 236 -26.67 -26.75 -22.43
C GLN A 236 -26.39 -25.56 -23.34
N ASP A 237 -25.21 -25.55 -23.96
CA ASP A 237 -24.87 -24.54 -24.96
C ASP A 237 -25.75 -24.71 -26.22
N SER A 238 -25.79 -23.65 -27.04
CA SER A 238 -26.27 -23.59 -28.42
C SER A 238 -25.84 -24.79 -29.27
N ALA A 239 -24.66 -25.36 -28.99
CA ALA A 239 -24.07 -26.51 -29.68
C ALA A 239 -24.46 -27.89 -29.06
N GLY A 240 -25.25 -27.91 -27.98
CA GLY A 240 -25.73 -29.14 -27.32
C GLY A 240 -24.75 -29.79 -26.33
N ALA A 241 -23.59 -29.18 -26.07
CA ALA A 241 -22.61 -29.69 -25.11
C ALA A 241 -23.10 -29.55 -23.65
N GLU A 242 -22.84 -30.57 -22.81
CA GLU A 242 -23.12 -30.50 -21.37
C GLU A 242 -22.18 -29.50 -20.71
N GLN A 243 -22.75 -28.46 -20.10
CA GLN A 243 -22.01 -27.42 -19.41
C GLN A 243 -22.21 -27.48 -17.89
N VAL A 244 -21.20 -27.00 -17.19
CA VAL A 244 -21.21 -26.82 -15.75
C VAL A 244 -20.86 -25.38 -15.36
N LEU A 245 -21.53 -24.84 -14.36
CA LEU A 245 -21.16 -23.57 -13.73
C LEU A 245 -20.09 -23.85 -12.68
N VAL A 246 -18.89 -23.32 -12.89
CA VAL A 246 -17.76 -23.43 -11.98
C VAL A 246 -17.62 -22.12 -11.20
N GLN A 247 -17.48 -22.21 -9.88
CA GLN A 247 -17.26 -21.08 -9.00
C GLN A 247 -15.89 -21.14 -8.32
N GLY A 248 -15.12 -20.04 -8.39
CA GLY A 248 -13.80 -19.99 -7.79
C GLY A 248 -13.15 -18.61 -7.79
N ALA A 249 -11.97 -18.56 -7.19
CA ALA A 249 -11.03 -17.45 -7.27
C ALA A 249 -10.30 -17.47 -8.62
N VAL A 250 -10.33 -16.35 -9.32
CA VAL A 250 -9.61 -16.17 -10.58
C VAL A 250 -8.19 -15.68 -10.28
N LEU A 251 -7.19 -16.41 -10.77
CA LEU A 251 -5.78 -16.05 -10.55
C LEU A 251 -4.88 -16.40 -11.74
N ILE A 252 -3.75 -15.70 -11.82
CA ILE A 252 -2.59 -16.07 -12.64
C ILE A 252 -1.51 -16.57 -11.68
N ARG A 253 -1.22 -17.87 -11.69
CA ARG A 253 -0.11 -18.45 -10.91
C ARG A 253 1.20 -18.32 -11.67
N ILE A 254 2.28 -18.03 -10.96
CA ILE A 254 3.62 -17.95 -11.54
C ILE A 254 4.44 -19.18 -11.12
N LEU A 255 4.69 -20.08 -12.06
CA LEU A 255 5.40 -21.34 -11.81
C LEU A 255 6.92 -21.18 -11.82
N GLY A 256 7.42 -20.13 -12.46
CA GLY A 256 8.84 -19.85 -12.58
C GLY A 256 9.14 -18.65 -13.46
N SER A 257 10.38 -18.57 -13.92
CA SER A 257 10.86 -17.55 -14.85
C SER A 257 11.67 -18.23 -15.95
N GLN A 258 11.55 -17.72 -17.16
CA GLN A 258 12.27 -18.13 -18.37
C GLN A 258 12.92 -16.90 -19.02
N PRO A 259 13.82 -17.06 -20.00
CA PRO A 259 14.29 -15.94 -20.79
C PRO A 259 13.09 -15.21 -21.42
N PRO A 260 13.07 -13.86 -21.46
CA PRO A 260 12.02 -13.14 -22.19
C PRO A 260 12.04 -13.57 -23.67
N ALA A 261 10.91 -13.42 -24.34
CA ALA A 261 10.81 -13.70 -25.77
C ALA A 261 11.84 -12.88 -26.58
N SER A 262 12.14 -13.26 -27.82
CA SER A 262 13.14 -12.56 -28.64
C SER A 262 12.51 -11.50 -29.54
N GLY A 263 13.24 -10.38 -29.74
CA GLY A 263 13.04 -9.30 -30.72
C GLY A 263 11.72 -9.20 -31.48
N GLU A 264 11.47 -10.07 -32.45
CA GLU A 264 10.28 -10.02 -33.33
C GLU A 264 8.97 -10.40 -32.62
N GLU A 265 9.02 -11.22 -31.56
CA GLU A 265 7.84 -11.63 -30.77
C GLU A 265 7.48 -10.60 -29.68
N LEU A 266 8.45 -9.78 -29.25
CA LEU A 266 8.23 -8.68 -28.30
C LEU A 266 7.81 -7.43 -29.06
N GLY A 267 6.54 -7.06 -28.92
CA GLY A 267 6.06 -5.77 -29.42
C GLY A 267 6.94 -4.58 -28.97
N THR A 268 6.96 -3.51 -29.76
CA THR A 268 7.81 -2.32 -29.56
C THR A 268 7.73 -1.74 -28.14
N GLU A 269 6.52 -1.70 -27.57
CA GLU A 269 6.28 -1.22 -26.19
C GLU A 269 6.90 -2.14 -25.12
N LEU A 270 6.89 -3.46 -25.30
CA LEU A 270 7.48 -4.40 -24.33
C LEU A 270 9.01 -4.35 -24.36
N SER A 271 9.60 -4.27 -25.56
CA SER A 271 11.05 -4.08 -25.72
C SER A 271 11.53 -2.76 -25.10
N ALA A 272 10.76 -1.68 -25.31
CA ALA A 272 11.00 -0.41 -24.64
C ALA A 272 10.84 -0.51 -23.11
N ALA A 273 9.87 -1.30 -22.63
CA ALA A 273 9.62 -1.48 -21.20
C ALA A 273 10.79 -2.17 -20.48
N LEU A 274 11.45 -3.14 -21.12
CA LEU A 274 12.62 -3.86 -20.60
C LEU A 274 13.91 -3.03 -20.61
N SER A 275 14.07 -2.16 -21.61
CA SER A 275 15.28 -1.33 -21.79
C SER A 275 15.21 0.00 -21.01
N ALA A 276 14.01 0.53 -20.75
CA ALA A 276 13.84 1.81 -20.08
C ALA A 276 14.22 1.74 -18.58
N ARG A 277 15.00 2.72 -18.14
CA ARG A 277 15.37 2.88 -16.72
C ARG A 277 14.14 3.26 -15.90
N ALA A 278 13.89 2.55 -14.80
CA ALA A 278 12.83 2.91 -13.87
C ALA A 278 13.09 4.33 -13.31
N ALA A 279 12.12 5.23 -13.47
CA ALA A 279 12.19 6.57 -12.90
C ALA A 279 12.30 6.49 -11.37
N SER A 280 13.23 7.24 -10.78
CA SER A 280 13.43 7.32 -9.33
C SER A 280 12.94 8.68 -8.80
N PRO A 281 11.73 8.76 -8.22
CA PRO A 281 11.09 10.03 -7.85
C PRO A 281 11.90 10.85 -6.86
N GLY A 282 12.51 10.18 -5.89
CA GLY A 282 13.37 10.83 -4.89
C GLY A 282 14.58 11.51 -5.52
N ARG A 283 15.18 10.91 -6.57
CA ARG A 283 16.31 11.54 -7.26
C ARG A 283 15.86 12.74 -8.10
N GLU A 284 14.69 12.66 -8.74
CA GLU A 284 14.19 13.77 -9.54
C GLU A 284 13.83 14.98 -8.65
N LEU A 285 13.11 14.75 -7.56
CA LEU A 285 12.84 15.79 -6.56
C LEU A 285 14.14 16.33 -5.93
N PHE A 286 15.08 15.45 -5.62
CA PHE A 286 16.39 15.85 -5.09
C PHE A 286 17.18 16.68 -6.10
N ASN A 287 17.15 16.33 -7.39
CA ASN A 287 17.80 17.10 -8.44
C ASN A 287 17.16 18.50 -8.56
N VAL A 288 15.83 18.58 -8.56
CA VAL A 288 15.10 19.86 -8.56
C VAL A 288 15.47 20.70 -7.34
N PHE A 289 15.56 20.06 -6.16
CA PHE A 289 16.01 20.71 -4.93
C PHE A 289 17.46 21.19 -5.05
N TRP A 290 18.40 20.36 -5.48
CA TRP A 290 19.83 20.69 -5.60
C TRP A 290 20.08 21.84 -6.58
N HIS A 291 19.25 21.98 -7.60
CA HIS A 291 19.29 23.08 -8.57
C HIS A 291 18.71 24.41 -8.06
N SER A 292 17.97 24.43 -6.94
CA SER A 292 17.45 25.67 -6.34
C SER A 292 18.49 26.50 -5.56
N GLY A 293 19.71 25.98 -5.38
CA GLY A 293 20.88 26.72 -4.88
C GLY A 293 21.63 26.04 -3.73
N ARG A 294 22.83 25.51 -4.00
CA ARG A 294 23.64 24.73 -3.05
C ARG A 294 23.97 25.49 -1.75
N LEU A 295 24.30 26.77 -1.86
CA LEU A 295 24.66 27.61 -0.72
C LEU A 295 23.48 27.83 0.22
N ALA A 296 22.29 28.08 -0.33
CA ALA A 296 21.09 28.26 0.46
C ALA A 296 20.69 26.97 1.20
N ILE A 297 20.81 25.81 0.53
CA ILE A 297 20.61 24.49 1.15
C ILE A 297 21.58 24.28 2.31
N ALA A 298 22.87 24.57 2.11
CA ALA A 298 23.88 24.43 3.16
C ALA A 298 23.58 25.34 4.36
N LEU A 299 23.18 26.60 4.12
CA LEU A 299 22.78 27.53 5.17
C LEU A 299 21.56 27.05 5.97
N ILE A 300 20.59 26.41 5.32
CA ILE A 300 19.40 25.88 5.98
C ILE A 300 19.73 24.66 6.82
N LEU A 301 20.52 23.72 6.27
CA LEU A 301 20.95 22.55 7.02
C LEU A 301 21.79 22.98 8.22
N CYS A 302 22.67 23.97 8.06
CA CYS A 302 23.42 24.56 9.17
C CYS A 302 22.48 25.22 10.18
N GLY A 303 21.57 26.09 9.74
CA GLY A 303 20.58 26.76 10.60
C GLY A 303 19.69 25.79 11.35
N LEU A 304 19.30 24.67 10.73
CA LEU A 304 18.54 23.59 11.35
C LEU A 304 19.35 22.89 12.46
N VAL A 305 20.62 22.56 12.20
CA VAL A 305 21.52 21.98 13.20
C VAL A 305 21.74 22.94 14.36
N VAL A 306 21.96 24.23 14.08
CA VAL A 306 22.15 25.26 15.10
C VAL A 306 20.87 25.48 15.91
N SER A 307 19.69 25.52 15.27
CA SER A 307 18.39 25.62 15.96
C SER A 307 18.15 24.40 16.85
N ALA A 308 18.36 23.18 16.36
CA ALA A 308 18.21 21.95 17.15
C ALA A 308 19.24 21.85 18.29
N ALA A 309 20.45 22.39 18.13
CA ALA A 309 21.43 22.47 19.20
C ALA A 309 21.07 23.57 20.21
N ALA A 310 20.49 24.67 19.75
CA ALA A 310 20.12 25.77 20.61
C ALA A 310 18.94 25.45 21.55
N THR A 311 18.02 24.57 21.15
CA THR A 311 16.99 24.06 22.06
C THR A 311 17.56 23.24 23.23
N LEU A 312 18.74 22.59 23.06
CA LEU A 312 19.50 22.08 24.21
C LEU A 312 20.06 23.22 25.07
N GLY A 313 20.54 24.27 24.41
CA GLY A 313 21.02 25.50 25.05
C GLY A 313 19.95 26.15 25.93
N GLU A 314 18.68 26.15 25.52
CA GLU A 314 17.56 26.63 26.33
C GLU A 314 17.46 25.88 27.67
N GLY A 315 17.57 24.54 27.64
CA GLY A 315 17.56 23.72 28.86
C GLY A 315 18.74 24.05 29.78
N LEU A 316 19.93 24.22 29.22
CA LEU A 316 21.12 24.61 29.97
C LEU A 316 21.02 26.03 30.55
N LEU A 317 20.45 26.97 29.80
CA LEU A 317 20.18 28.33 30.27
C LEU A 317 19.13 28.35 31.38
N PHE A 318 18.08 27.53 31.27
CA PHE A 318 17.06 27.39 32.30
C PHE A 318 17.65 26.81 33.59
N ARG A 319 18.52 25.79 33.48
CA ARG A 319 19.31 25.29 34.61
C ARG A 319 20.19 26.39 35.21
N GLY A 320 20.96 27.09 34.38
CA GLY A 320 21.84 28.17 34.83
C GLY A 320 21.08 29.28 35.55
N LEU A 321 19.86 29.60 35.12
CA LEU A 321 19.00 30.56 35.83
C LEU A 321 18.60 30.04 37.22
N LEU A 322 18.27 28.76 37.36
CA LEU A 322 17.91 28.17 38.66
C LEU A 322 19.11 28.15 39.62
N ASP A 323 20.25 27.63 39.15
CA ASP A 323 21.46 27.45 39.98
C ASP A 323 22.09 28.80 40.37
N ILE A 324 22.04 29.82 39.47
CA ILE A 324 22.66 31.13 39.72
C ILE A 324 21.65 32.12 40.36
N SER A 325 20.33 31.88 40.31
CA SER A 325 19.35 32.78 40.96
C SER A 325 19.54 32.93 42.47
N THR A 326 20.12 31.91 43.11
CA THR A 326 20.48 31.92 44.53
C THR A 326 21.76 32.70 44.82
N GLU A 327 22.67 32.84 43.84
CA GLU A 327 23.93 33.59 43.98
C GLU A 327 23.82 35.06 43.50
N LEU A 328 22.87 35.37 42.61
CA LEU A 328 22.62 36.73 42.12
C LEU A 328 21.76 37.52 43.12
N GLY A 329 22.41 38.07 44.15
CA GLY A 329 21.75 38.89 45.17
C GLY A 329 21.36 40.31 44.70
N LEU A 330 22.00 40.83 43.65
CA LEU A 330 21.81 42.21 43.17
C LEU A 330 20.74 42.29 42.07
N ALA A 331 19.81 43.25 42.19
CA ALA A 331 18.74 43.45 41.21
C ALA A 331 19.25 43.69 39.77
N GLY A 332 20.38 44.39 39.62
CA GLY A 332 21.01 44.62 38.31
C GLY A 332 21.51 43.34 37.62
N GLN A 333 22.02 42.38 38.39
CA GLN A 333 22.49 41.10 37.86
C GLN A 333 21.32 40.22 37.38
N ARG A 334 20.20 40.24 38.12
CA ARG A 334 18.96 39.55 37.73
C ARG A 334 18.36 40.14 36.44
N MET A 335 18.32 41.47 36.34
CA MET A 335 17.90 42.14 35.10
C MET A 335 18.81 41.81 33.92
N GLY A 336 20.14 41.76 34.13
CA GLY A 336 21.09 41.34 33.12
C GLY A 336 20.85 39.91 32.61
N ALA A 337 20.65 38.95 33.51
CA ALA A 337 20.36 37.56 33.13
C ALA A 337 19.05 37.41 32.35
N MET A 338 17.98 38.10 32.78
CA MET A 338 16.70 38.12 32.07
C MET A 338 16.82 38.77 30.68
N SER A 339 17.65 39.81 30.55
CA SER A 339 17.89 40.48 29.27
C SER A 339 18.70 39.61 28.32
N ALA A 340 19.69 38.86 28.84
CA ALA A 340 20.45 37.89 28.06
C ALA A 340 19.58 36.72 27.58
N LEU A 341 18.67 36.21 28.43
CA LEU A 341 17.70 35.19 28.04
C LEU A 341 16.76 35.72 26.94
N ALA A 342 16.21 36.93 27.12
CA ALA A 342 15.36 37.56 26.11
C ALA A 342 16.11 37.75 24.77
N PHE A 343 17.35 38.21 24.82
CA PHE A 343 18.21 38.33 23.64
C PHE A 343 18.46 36.99 22.97
N PHE A 344 18.74 35.93 23.74
CA PHE A 344 18.91 34.58 23.22
C PHE A 344 17.65 34.08 22.50
N CYS A 345 16.47 34.19 23.13
CA CYS A 345 15.20 33.81 22.50
C CYS A 345 14.93 34.59 21.20
N VAL A 346 15.24 35.90 21.19
CA VAL A 346 15.11 36.75 19.99
C VAL A 346 16.10 36.31 18.91
N ALA A 347 17.35 36.00 19.27
CA ALA A 347 18.36 35.51 18.34
C ALA A 347 17.94 34.16 17.71
N LEU A 348 17.33 33.26 18.50
CA LEU A 348 16.75 32.03 17.98
C LEU A 348 15.60 32.27 17.02
N LEU A 349 14.71 33.21 17.33
CA LEU A 349 13.65 33.59 16.41
C LEU A 349 14.20 34.13 15.08
N PHE A 350 15.26 34.94 15.11
CA PHE A 350 15.95 35.44 13.92
C PHE A 350 16.69 34.35 13.13
N LEU A 351 17.04 33.23 13.77
CA LEU A 351 17.61 32.06 13.10
C LEU A 351 16.52 31.17 12.48
N GLU A 352 15.44 30.92 13.20
CA GLU A 352 14.37 30.00 12.78
C GLU A 352 13.47 30.60 11.69
N LEU A 353 13.16 31.90 11.75
CA LEU A 353 12.26 32.54 10.79
C LEU A 353 12.76 32.45 9.34
N PRO A 354 14.03 32.77 9.00
CA PRO A 354 14.55 32.59 7.65
C PRO A 354 14.54 31.13 7.18
N VAL A 355 14.87 30.20 8.08
CA VAL A 355 14.86 28.76 7.79
C VAL A 355 13.44 28.31 7.42
N PHE A 356 12.44 28.72 8.20
CA PHE A 356 11.03 28.44 7.94
C PHE A 356 10.56 29.07 6.62
N LEU A 357 10.80 30.37 6.41
CA LEU A 357 10.38 31.09 5.19
C LEU A 357 10.99 30.47 3.93
N TYR A 358 12.25 30.04 4.00
CA TYR A 358 12.89 29.39 2.88
C TYR A 358 12.29 27.99 2.62
N SER A 359 11.96 27.21 3.66
CA SER A 359 11.27 25.91 3.47
C SER A 359 9.96 26.06 2.69
N VAL A 360 9.18 27.10 2.99
CA VAL A 360 7.95 27.45 2.27
C VAL A 360 8.25 27.88 0.82
N ARG A 361 9.33 28.63 0.61
CA ARG A 361 9.77 29.06 -0.73
C ARG A 361 10.14 27.87 -1.61
N ILE A 362 10.88 26.90 -1.07
CA ILE A 362 11.22 25.65 -1.79
C ILE A 362 9.95 24.90 -2.16
N GLY A 363 9.01 24.75 -1.23
CA GLY A 363 7.73 24.08 -1.47
C GLY A 363 6.97 24.69 -2.66
N ARG A 364 6.84 26.02 -2.68
CA ARG A 364 6.22 26.76 -3.79
C ARG A 364 7.00 26.64 -5.10
N TYR A 365 8.33 26.67 -5.04
CA TYR A 365 9.17 26.50 -6.22
C TYR A 365 8.97 25.13 -6.88
N ILE A 366 8.97 24.06 -6.08
CA ILE A 366 8.72 22.69 -6.53
C ILE A 366 7.33 22.59 -7.15
N GLU A 367 6.29 23.11 -6.47
CA GLU A 367 4.92 23.11 -6.99
C GLU A 367 4.83 23.83 -8.35
N ASN A 368 5.31 25.07 -8.44
CA ASN A 368 5.20 25.88 -9.66
C ASN A 368 5.97 25.24 -10.82
N ARG A 369 7.18 24.72 -10.57
CA ARG A 369 7.99 24.07 -11.61
C ARG A 369 7.32 22.81 -12.15
N LEU A 370 6.71 22.01 -11.27
CA LEU A 370 5.97 20.82 -11.68
C LEU A 370 4.70 21.18 -12.44
N ARG A 371 3.94 22.19 -12.01
CA ARG A 371 2.76 22.68 -12.74
C ARG A 371 3.12 23.15 -14.15
N LEU A 372 4.20 23.93 -14.29
CA LEU A 372 4.67 24.40 -15.59
C LEU A 372 5.08 23.23 -16.50
N LYS A 373 5.93 22.31 -16.00
CA LYS A 373 6.31 21.11 -16.76
C LYS A 373 5.11 20.27 -17.16
N PHE A 374 4.11 20.15 -16.29
CA PHE A 374 2.88 19.41 -16.58
C PHE A 374 2.07 20.06 -17.70
N LEU A 375 1.87 21.38 -17.62
CA LEU A 375 1.17 22.17 -18.65
C LEU A 375 1.90 22.17 -19.99
N GLU A 376 3.24 22.23 -19.98
CA GLU A 376 4.07 22.10 -21.20
C GLU A 376 3.98 20.70 -21.81
N LYS A 377 3.83 19.67 -20.99
CA LYS A 377 3.79 18.27 -21.41
C LYS A 377 2.45 17.87 -22.02
N ILE A 378 1.33 18.30 -21.43
CA ILE A 378 -0.03 17.88 -21.83
C ILE A 378 -0.25 17.92 -23.36
N PRO A 379 0.04 19.02 -24.07
CA PRO A 379 -0.23 19.13 -25.51
C PRO A 379 0.67 18.24 -26.39
N ARG A 380 1.74 17.68 -25.81
CA ARG A 380 2.71 16.83 -26.52
C ARG A 380 2.48 15.34 -26.26
N LEU A 381 1.47 14.98 -25.48
CA LEU A 381 1.11 13.59 -25.23
C LEU A 381 0.18 13.11 -26.35
N SER A 382 0.39 11.89 -26.83
CA SER A 382 -0.42 11.29 -27.89
C SER A 382 -1.89 11.15 -27.51
N ASP A 383 -2.81 11.18 -28.49
CA ASP A 383 -4.24 10.95 -28.26
C ASP A 383 -4.54 9.62 -27.54
N ARG A 384 -3.80 8.55 -27.85
CA ARG A 384 -3.90 7.24 -27.18
C ARG A 384 -3.68 7.34 -25.67
N TYR A 385 -2.81 8.25 -25.23
CA TYR A 385 -2.54 8.48 -23.81
C TYR A 385 -3.80 8.97 -23.07
N PHE A 386 -4.57 9.87 -23.69
CA PHE A 386 -5.82 10.40 -23.14
C PHE A 386 -7.00 9.43 -23.29
N GLN A 387 -7.05 8.61 -24.34
CA GLN A 387 -8.10 7.60 -24.49
C GLN A 387 -8.04 6.51 -23.42
N SER A 388 -6.84 6.18 -22.96
CA SER A 388 -6.63 5.14 -21.94
C SER A 388 -6.78 5.65 -20.49
N ARG A 389 -6.95 6.96 -20.27
CA ARG A 389 -6.99 7.57 -18.92
C ARG A 389 -8.21 8.48 -18.79
N LEU A 390 -8.84 8.49 -17.61
CA LEU A 390 -9.96 9.40 -17.35
C LEU A 390 -9.48 10.86 -17.34
N ILE A 391 -10.21 11.75 -18.03
CA ILE A 391 -9.96 13.20 -17.98
C ILE A 391 -10.06 13.72 -16.54
N SER A 392 -10.99 13.17 -15.74
CA SER A 392 -11.12 13.49 -14.32
C SER A 392 -9.88 13.10 -13.50
N ASP A 393 -9.18 12.01 -13.83
CA ASP A 393 -7.90 11.64 -13.20
C ASP A 393 -6.82 12.68 -13.55
N MET A 394 -6.71 13.10 -14.81
CA MET A 394 -5.74 14.13 -15.21
C MET A 394 -6.01 15.50 -14.56
N ALA A 395 -7.29 15.87 -14.43
CA ALA A 395 -7.70 17.08 -13.72
C ALA A 395 -7.38 16.99 -12.22
N GLU A 396 -7.68 15.85 -11.58
CA GLU A 396 -7.35 15.61 -10.17
C GLU A 396 -5.84 15.71 -9.93
N ARG A 397 -5.00 15.11 -10.79
CA ARG A 397 -3.54 15.21 -10.69
C ARG A 397 -3.06 16.66 -10.74
N SER A 398 -3.59 17.45 -11.67
CA SER A 398 -3.28 18.88 -11.80
C SER A 398 -3.69 19.68 -10.56
N HIS A 399 -4.81 19.32 -9.93
CA HIS A 399 -5.29 19.95 -8.71
C HIS A 399 -4.43 19.56 -7.50
N VAL A 400 -4.19 18.26 -7.28
CA VAL A 400 -3.51 17.72 -6.09
C VAL A 400 -2.01 18.06 -6.05
N ALA A 401 -1.44 18.55 -7.16
CA ALA A 401 -0.06 19.08 -7.20
C ALA A 401 0.24 20.10 -6.08
N HIS A 402 -0.76 20.86 -5.62
CA HIS A 402 -0.58 21.81 -4.50
C HIS A 402 -0.13 21.13 -3.21
N ARG A 403 -0.51 19.87 -2.96
CA ARG A 403 -0.15 19.18 -1.71
C ARG A 403 1.36 18.96 -1.62
N LEU A 404 2.05 18.85 -2.75
CA LEU A 404 3.48 18.62 -2.77
C LEU A 404 4.29 19.82 -2.23
N ARG A 405 3.70 21.03 -2.19
CA ARG A 405 4.36 22.20 -1.57
C ARG A 405 4.65 21.99 -0.09
N ASP A 406 3.79 21.22 0.60
CA ASP A 406 3.91 20.98 2.03
C ASP A 406 5.04 19.99 2.33
N LEU A 407 5.49 19.20 1.34
CA LEU A 407 6.55 18.20 1.50
C LEU A 407 7.84 18.80 2.05
N ALA A 408 8.24 19.99 1.57
CA ALA A 408 9.44 20.67 2.03
C ALA A 408 9.35 21.03 3.53
N GLY A 409 8.18 21.46 3.99
CA GLY A 409 7.90 21.74 5.40
C GLY A 409 7.96 20.47 6.26
N HIS A 410 7.35 19.37 5.80
CA HIS A 410 7.38 18.10 6.53
C HIS A 410 8.79 17.50 6.61
N VAL A 411 9.60 17.64 5.55
CA VAL A 411 11.02 17.22 5.57
C VAL A 411 11.81 18.08 6.56
N HIS A 412 11.57 19.39 6.59
CA HIS A 412 12.19 20.29 7.56
C HIS A 412 11.84 19.90 9.01
N GLN A 413 10.55 19.71 9.31
CA GLN A 413 10.09 19.28 10.63
C GLN A 413 10.67 17.92 11.02
N LEU A 414 10.72 16.96 10.09
CA LEU A 414 11.26 15.63 10.37
C LEU A 414 12.76 15.70 10.71
N LEU A 415 13.53 16.47 9.94
CA LEU A 415 14.96 16.64 10.20
C LEU A 415 15.18 17.35 11.55
N ARG A 416 14.40 18.39 11.86
CA ARG A 416 14.47 19.09 13.15
C ARG A 416 14.18 18.15 14.31
N ALA A 417 13.05 17.45 14.28
CA ALA A 417 12.63 16.54 15.34
C ALA A 417 13.62 15.38 15.54
N VAL A 418 14.18 14.82 14.46
CA VAL A 418 15.24 13.79 14.55
C VAL A 418 16.51 14.37 15.19
N LEU A 419 16.96 15.55 14.76
CA LEU A 419 18.15 16.18 15.35
C LEU A 419 17.92 16.48 16.84
N GLU A 420 16.81 17.12 17.19
CA GLU A 420 16.43 17.42 18.59
C GLU A 420 16.35 16.15 19.43
N PHE A 421 15.75 15.07 18.91
CA PHE A 421 15.70 13.79 19.60
C PHE A 421 17.10 13.23 19.84
N THR A 422 17.96 13.21 18.80
CA THR A 422 19.32 12.68 18.92
C THR A 422 20.20 13.50 19.84
N PHE A 423 20.11 14.83 19.77
CA PHE A 423 20.83 15.77 20.61
C PHE A 423 20.37 15.68 22.07
N THR A 424 19.07 15.58 22.31
CA THR A 424 18.51 15.42 23.66
C THR A 424 18.93 14.09 24.28
N ALA A 425 18.82 12.99 23.52
CA ALA A 425 19.27 11.67 23.97
C ALA A 425 20.78 11.65 24.24
N ALA A 426 21.60 12.22 23.35
CA ALA A 426 23.05 12.32 23.52
C ALA A 426 23.42 13.21 24.71
N GLY A 427 22.71 14.33 24.92
CA GLY A 427 22.90 15.23 26.06
C GLY A 427 22.63 14.54 27.40
N ILE A 428 21.57 13.73 27.49
CA ILE A 428 21.27 12.95 28.69
C ILE A 428 22.36 11.90 28.95
N VAL A 429 22.80 11.16 27.92
CA VAL A 429 23.87 10.15 28.06
C VAL A 429 25.23 10.78 28.38
N TRP A 430 25.50 11.97 27.85
CA TRP A 430 26.71 12.73 28.17
C TRP A 430 26.71 13.20 29.61
N LEU A 431 25.58 13.68 30.13
CA LEU A 431 25.43 14.03 31.54
C LEU A 431 25.54 12.80 32.42
N GLU A 432 24.77 11.74 32.17
CA GLU A 432 24.74 10.52 32.99
C GLU A 432 24.93 9.27 32.11
N PRO A 433 26.17 8.77 31.94
CA PRO A 433 26.46 7.61 31.08
C PRO A 433 25.75 6.31 31.49
N SER A 434 25.37 6.21 32.78
CA SER A 434 24.57 5.11 33.33
C SER A 434 23.23 4.94 32.61
N TYR A 435 22.66 6.01 32.06
CA TYR A 435 21.35 6.01 31.39
C TYR A 435 21.37 5.49 29.94
N SER A 436 22.54 5.17 29.39
CA SER A 436 22.71 4.72 28.00
C SER A 436 21.75 3.60 27.57
N HIS A 437 21.66 2.52 28.36
CA HIS A 437 20.80 1.38 28.05
C HIS A 437 19.30 1.72 28.10
N HIS A 438 18.87 2.55 29.06
CA HIS A 438 17.49 3.04 29.12
C HIS A 438 17.18 3.96 27.93
N MET A 439 18.12 4.82 27.54
CA MET A 439 17.97 5.72 26.40
C MET A 439 17.84 4.95 25.07
N MET A 440 18.58 3.85 24.91
CA MET A 440 18.42 2.95 23.77
C MET A 440 17.03 2.32 23.74
N ALA A 441 16.48 1.92 24.89
CA ALA A 441 15.12 1.38 24.98
C ALA A 441 14.06 2.45 24.63
N ILE A 442 14.21 3.68 25.15
CA ILE A 442 13.34 4.82 24.82
C ILE A 442 13.38 5.12 23.31
N ALA A 443 14.58 5.19 22.72
CA ALA A 443 14.74 5.40 21.28
C ALA A 443 14.11 4.28 20.45
N ALA A 444 14.26 3.01 20.87
CA ALA A 444 13.63 1.89 20.19
C ALA A 444 12.11 1.97 20.25
N VAL A 445 11.51 2.28 21.40
CA VAL A 445 10.06 2.43 21.54
C VAL A 445 9.52 3.68 20.84
N ALA A 446 10.31 4.76 20.77
CA ALA A 446 9.93 5.97 20.05
C ALA A 446 9.91 5.77 18.53
N LEU A 447 10.90 5.04 17.98
CA LEU A 447 11.13 4.96 16.54
C LEU A 447 10.60 3.68 15.88
N ALA A 448 10.51 2.55 16.58
CA ALA A 448 10.11 1.27 15.97
C ALA A 448 8.62 1.16 15.58
N PRO A 449 7.64 1.63 16.39
CA PRO A 449 6.21 1.47 16.08
C PRO A 449 5.79 2.07 14.73
N PRO A 450 6.25 3.27 14.31
CA PRO A 450 5.96 3.82 12.99
C PRO A 450 6.32 2.89 11.82
N PHE A 451 7.37 2.08 11.94
CA PHE A 451 7.80 1.14 10.89
C PHE A 451 7.10 -0.22 10.99
N LEU A 452 6.95 -0.76 12.20
CA LEU A 452 6.39 -2.10 12.42
C LEU A 452 4.87 -2.14 12.21
N LEU A 453 4.17 -1.08 12.62
CA LEU A 453 2.70 -1.02 12.63
C LEU A 453 2.14 -0.20 11.46
N GLN A 454 3.02 0.27 10.56
CA GLN A 454 2.64 1.03 9.37
C GLN A 454 1.59 0.29 8.52
N SER A 455 1.83 -1.00 8.26
CA SER A 455 0.96 -1.82 7.39
C SER A 455 -0.49 -1.84 7.86
N LEU A 456 -0.71 -1.90 9.17
CA LEU A 456 -2.03 -1.94 9.79
C LEU A 456 -2.77 -0.59 9.71
N LEU A 457 -2.05 0.53 9.78
CA LEU A 457 -2.64 1.87 9.58
C LEU A 457 -2.91 2.14 8.10
N THR A 458 -1.98 1.77 7.23
CA THR A 458 -2.10 1.94 5.78
C THR A 458 -3.29 1.18 5.22
N GLU A 459 -3.53 -0.05 5.69
CA GLU A 459 -4.73 -0.81 5.29
C GLU A 459 -6.04 -0.12 5.69
N ARG A 460 -6.10 0.44 6.90
CA ARG A 460 -7.30 1.15 7.36
C ARG A 460 -7.49 2.47 6.63
N ASP A 461 -6.40 3.18 6.32
CA ASP A 461 -6.43 4.39 5.50
C ASP A 461 -6.97 4.09 4.09
N LEU A 462 -6.61 2.95 3.49
CA LEU A 462 -7.18 2.51 2.22
C LEU A 462 -8.70 2.40 2.30
N ARG A 463 -9.23 1.69 3.29
CA ARG A 463 -10.69 1.50 3.42
C ARG A 463 -11.40 2.85 3.48
N VAL A 464 -10.85 3.81 4.23
CA VAL A 464 -11.37 5.19 4.29
C VAL A 464 -11.37 5.84 2.90
N ARG A 465 -10.24 5.79 2.18
CA ARG A 465 -10.11 6.37 0.83
C ARG A 465 -11.03 5.70 -0.19
N THR A 466 -11.19 4.38 -0.13
CA THR A 466 -12.09 3.64 -1.03
C THR A 466 -13.54 4.03 -0.82
N HIS A 467 -14.00 4.13 0.43
CA HIS A 467 -15.37 4.60 0.71
C HIS A 467 -15.54 6.08 0.36
N ALA A 468 -14.54 6.93 0.61
CA ALA A 468 -14.56 8.33 0.21
C ALA A 468 -14.69 8.50 -1.31
N ALA A 469 -13.92 7.72 -2.08
CA ALA A 469 -14.00 7.70 -3.55
C ALA A 469 -15.37 7.21 -4.03
N GLY A 470 -15.94 6.18 -3.38
CA GLY A 470 -17.30 5.72 -3.63
C GLY A 470 -18.34 6.83 -3.42
N LEU A 471 -18.19 7.63 -2.35
CA LEU A 471 -19.05 8.78 -2.06
C LEU A 471 -18.94 9.88 -3.13
N THR A 472 -17.72 10.22 -3.56
CA THR A 472 -17.49 11.21 -4.61
C THR A 472 -18.11 10.78 -5.94
N ARG A 473 -17.94 9.50 -6.33
CA ARG A 473 -18.57 8.93 -7.51
C ARG A 473 -20.10 8.98 -7.41
N PHE A 474 -20.65 8.58 -6.26
CA PHE A 474 -22.09 8.61 -6.02
C PHE A 474 -22.66 10.03 -6.22
N TYR A 475 -21.98 11.07 -5.72
CA TYR A 475 -22.40 12.45 -5.95
C TYR A 475 -22.41 12.84 -7.43
N LEU A 476 -21.36 12.46 -8.18
CA LEU A 476 -21.30 12.72 -9.61
C LEU A 476 -22.43 12.02 -10.37
N ASP A 477 -22.63 10.72 -10.11
CA ASP A 477 -23.65 9.91 -10.75
C ASP A 477 -25.07 10.45 -10.43
N ALA A 478 -25.31 10.89 -9.19
CA ALA A 478 -26.56 11.54 -8.80
C ALA A 478 -26.77 12.90 -9.49
N MET A 479 -25.70 13.69 -9.68
CA MET A 479 -25.77 14.97 -10.40
C MET A 479 -26.05 14.77 -11.89
N LEU A 480 -25.38 13.81 -12.53
CA LEU A 480 -25.62 13.46 -13.94
C LEU A 480 -27.03 12.86 -14.14
N GLY A 481 -27.48 12.03 -13.19
CA GLY A 481 -28.79 11.39 -13.18
C GLY A 481 -29.94 12.24 -12.63
N LEU A 482 -29.72 13.54 -12.36
CA LEU A 482 -30.69 14.39 -11.63
C LEU A 482 -32.10 14.37 -12.24
N VAL A 483 -32.19 14.41 -13.57
CA VAL A 483 -33.49 14.37 -14.28
C VAL A 483 -34.18 13.03 -14.05
N ALA A 484 -33.46 11.91 -14.13
CA ALA A 484 -34.00 10.58 -13.89
C ALA A 484 -34.47 10.43 -12.44
N VAL A 485 -33.70 10.94 -11.48
CA VAL A 485 -34.06 10.93 -10.05
C VAL A 485 -35.37 11.67 -9.81
N ARG A 486 -35.53 12.88 -10.38
CA ARG A 486 -36.76 13.67 -10.26
C ARG A 486 -37.95 13.04 -10.98
N ALA A 487 -37.74 12.52 -12.19
CA ALA A 487 -38.80 11.91 -12.98
C ALA A 487 -39.42 10.69 -12.30
N HIS A 488 -38.62 9.93 -11.55
CA HIS A 488 -39.07 8.72 -10.85
C HIS A 488 -39.39 8.94 -9.36
N GLY A 489 -39.29 10.16 -8.83
CA GLY A 489 -39.49 10.44 -7.39
C GLY A 489 -38.52 9.64 -6.50
N ALA A 490 -37.30 9.40 -7.00
CA ALA A 490 -36.32 8.52 -6.37
C ALA A 490 -35.48 9.22 -5.28
N GLU A 491 -35.84 10.43 -4.84
CA GLU A 491 -35.02 11.22 -3.92
C GLU A 491 -34.78 10.48 -2.59
N ASN A 492 -35.81 9.81 -2.07
CA ASN A 492 -35.68 9.04 -0.84
C ASN A 492 -34.79 7.81 -1.01
N ALA A 493 -34.81 7.17 -2.18
CA ALA A 493 -33.95 6.02 -2.46
C ALA A 493 -32.48 6.46 -2.56
N VAL A 494 -32.21 7.52 -3.32
CA VAL A 494 -30.88 8.14 -3.45
C VAL A 494 -30.38 8.61 -2.07
N ARG A 495 -31.23 9.22 -1.24
CA ARG A 495 -30.84 9.62 0.12
C ARG A 495 -30.45 8.43 1.00
N ARG A 496 -31.21 7.33 0.96
CA ARG A 496 -30.88 6.11 1.74
C ARG A 496 -29.57 5.47 1.26
N ASP A 497 -29.32 5.43 -0.04
CA ASP A 497 -28.05 4.94 -0.56
C ASP A 497 -26.89 5.86 -0.16
N HIS A 498 -27.11 7.18 -0.20
CA HIS A 498 -26.12 8.15 0.28
C HIS A 498 -25.77 7.94 1.76
N GLU A 499 -26.79 7.78 2.62
CA GLU A 499 -26.61 7.51 4.05
C GLU A 499 -25.82 6.21 4.30
N ARG A 500 -26.04 5.18 3.48
CA ARG A 500 -25.26 3.93 3.54
C ARG A 500 -23.78 4.17 3.24
N PHE A 501 -23.45 4.82 2.12
CA PHE A 501 -22.05 5.14 1.77
C PHE A 501 -21.39 6.05 2.82
N LEU A 502 -22.12 7.04 3.31
CA LEU A 502 -21.64 7.94 4.36
C LEU A 502 -21.37 7.18 5.67
N GLY A 503 -22.26 6.27 6.06
CA GLY A 503 -22.11 5.42 7.24
C GLY A 503 -20.91 4.47 7.14
N GLU A 504 -20.68 3.87 5.98
CA GLU A 504 -19.49 3.03 5.73
C GLU A 504 -18.19 3.83 5.83
N TRP A 505 -18.14 5.00 5.19
CA TRP A 505 -17.01 5.92 5.28
C TRP A 505 -16.76 6.40 6.71
N ALA A 506 -17.81 6.79 7.44
CA ALA A 506 -17.71 7.24 8.82
C ALA A 506 -17.20 6.12 9.73
N ASN A 507 -17.73 4.91 9.59
CA ASN A 507 -17.29 3.74 10.36
C ASN A 507 -15.83 3.35 10.03
N ALA A 508 -15.41 3.44 8.77
CA ALA A 508 -14.02 3.23 8.38
C ALA A 508 -13.10 4.30 9.00
N SER A 509 -13.51 5.57 8.96
CA SER A 509 -12.74 6.71 9.48
C SER A 509 -12.58 6.64 11.00
N VAL A 510 -13.65 6.34 11.73
CA VAL A 510 -13.61 6.14 13.19
C VAL A 510 -12.72 4.95 13.54
N ARG A 511 -12.76 3.85 12.76
CA ARG A 511 -11.89 2.68 12.99
C ARG A 511 -10.41 3.02 12.78
N LEU A 512 -10.07 3.74 11.72
CA LEU A 512 -8.71 4.24 11.49
C LEU A 512 -8.26 5.10 12.68
N GLN A 513 -9.06 6.10 13.06
CA GLN A 513 -8.71 7.03 14.13
C GLN A 513 -8.58 6.34 15.49
N ARG A 514 -9.48 5.41 15.82
CA ARG A 514 -9.36 4.59 17.04
C ARG A 514 -8.07 3.80 17.07
N THR A 515 -7.66 3.24 15.93
CA THR A 515 -6.42 2.46 15.89
C THR A 515 -5.17 3.33 15.94
N ALA A 516 -5.18 4.50 15.29
CA ALA A 516 -4.12 5.49 15.43
C ALA A 516 -3.99 5.96 16.89
N ALA A 517 -5.09 6.38 17.52
CA ALA A 517 -5.10 6.80 18.92
C ALA A 517 -4.70 5.68 19.88
N ALA A 518 -5.12 4.43 19.65
CA ALA A 518 -4.72 3.30 20.50
C ALA A 518 -3.21 3.03 20.40
N LEU A 519 -2.63 3.14 19.20
CA LEU A 519 -1.18 2.99 19.00
C LEU A 519 -0.41 4.15 19.63
N GLU A 520 -0.87 5.38 19.46
CA GLU A 520 -0.27 6.57 20.09
C GLU A 520 -0.35 6.49 21.62
N ALA A 521 -1.50 6.11 22.17
CA ALA A 521 -1.66 5.91 23.61
C ALA A 521 -0.75 4.80 24.15
N ALA A 522 -0.63 3.67 23.44
CA ALA A 522 0.28 2.59 23.83
C ALA A 522 1.75 3.04 23.78
N GLN A 523 2.14 3.78 22.73
CA GLN A 523 3.49 4.32 22.58
C GLN A 523 3.81 5.33 23.71
N LEU A 524 2.93 6.30 23.96
CA LEU A 524 3.11 7.29 25.03
C LEU A 524 3.17 6.62 26.41
N THR A 525 2.28 5.66 26.69
CA THR A 525 2.28 4.94 27.96
C THR A 525 3.57 4.17 28.16
N ALA A 526 4.08 3.50 27.11
CA ALA A 526 5.36 2.79 27.17
C ALA A 526 6.53 3.76 27.38
N LEU A 527 6.56 4.90 26.69
CA LEU A 527 7.63 5.89 26.82
C LEU A 527 7.64 6.57 28.19
N PHE A 528 6.50 7.05 28.68
CA PHE A 528 6.40 7.61 30.03
C PHE A 528 6.68 6.56 31.10
N GLY A 529 6.28 5.30 30.89
CA GLY A 529 6.64 4.20 31.77
C GLY A 529 8.15 3.95 31.83
N LEU A 530 8.85 3.97 30.70
CA LEU A 530 10.31 3.85 30.64
C LEU A 530 11.02 5.04 31.29
N ILE A 531 10.52 6.26 31.09
CA ILE A 531 11.05 7.47 31.74
C ILE A 531 10.81 7.43 33.24
N GLY A 532 9.62 7.04 33.70
CA GLY A 532 9.34 6.85 35.12
C GLY A 532 10.23 5.77 35.74
N GLY A 533 10.42 4.66 35.03
CA GLY A 533 11.35 3.59 35.42
C GLY A 533 12.79 4.08 35.55
N LEU A 534 13.28 4.90 34.61
CA LEU A 534 14.60 5.52 34.66
C LEU A 534 14.84 6.22 36.01
N PHE A 535 13.90 7.08 36.44
CA PHE A 535 14.00 7.83 37.69
C PHE A 535 13.85 6.97 38.95
N LEU A 536 13.15 5.82 38.88
CA LEU A 536 12.99 4.90 40.00
C LEU A 536 14.20 3.98 40.19
N TRP A 537 14.77 3.45 39.10
CA TRP A 537 15.91 2.53 39.17
C TRP A 537 17.26 3.23 39.35
N HIS A 538 17.37 4.47 38.89
CA HIS A 538 18.54 5.29 39.09
C HIS A 538 18.14 6.58 39.80
N PRO A 539 17.86 6.51 41.12
CA PRO A 539 17.62 7.71 41.89
C PRO A 539 18.85 8.61 41.82
N LEU A 540 18.62 9.88 41.57
CA LEU A 540 19.65 10.92 41.44
C LEU A 540 20.19 11.33 42.82
N GLU A 541 20.62 10.36 43.62
CA GLU A 541 21.18 10.57 44.97
C GLU A 541 22.47 11.40 44.89
N GLY A 542 22.48 12.57 45.54
CA GLY A 542 23.62 13.49 45.55
C GLY A 542 23.77 14.35 44.29
N ALA A 543 22.86 14.27 43.31
CA ALA A 543 22.88 15.16 42.16
C ALA A 543 22.32 16.55 42.50
N ASP A 544 23.01 17.58 42.03
CA ASP A 544 22.55 18.96 42.07
C ASP A 544 21.11 19.09 41.52
N ILE A 545 20.26 19.87 42.20
CA ILE A 545 18.83 20.00 41.90
C ILE A 545 18.65 20.45 40.45
N GLY A 546 19.48 21.38 39.97
CA GLY A 546 19.45 21.86 38.59
C GLY A 546 19.75 20.77 37.55
N ARG A 547 20.66 19.84 37.85
CA ARG A 547 20.98 18.70 36.96
C ARG A 547 19.81 17.72 36.88
N THR A 548 19.18 17.43 38.02
CA THR A 548 18.01 16.55 38.09
C THR A 548 16.84 17.12 37.30
N LEU A 549 16.55 18.41 37.49
CA LEU A 549 15.49 19.10 36.75
C LEU A 549 15.77 19.16 35.24
N LEU A 550 17.02 19.35 34.82
CA LEU A 550 17.40 19.35 33.41
C LEU A 550 17.19 17.98 32.76
N ILE A 551 17.63 16.91 33.42
CA ILE A 551 17.43 15.54 32.93
C ILE A 551 15.94 15.21 32.87
N ALA A 552 15.15 15.62 33.87
CA ALA A 552 13.70 15.46 33.86
C ALA A 552 13.04 16.20 32.70
N TYR A 553 13.41 17.47 32.48
CA TYR A 553 12.91 18.27 31.37
C TYR A 553 13.20 17.64 30.01
N TRP A 554 14.46 17.25 29.77
CA TRP A 554 14.87 16.61 28.52
C TRP A 554 14.22 15.23 28.33
N ALA A 555 14.16 14.40 29.37
CA ALA A 555 13.55 13.08 29.30
C ALA A 555 12.05 13.17 28.97
N LEU A 556 11.32 14.13 29.57
CA LEU A 556 9.89 14.34 29.31
C LEU A 556 9.59 14.91 27.92
N ASN A 557 10.58 15.48 27.22
CA ASN A 557 10.42 15.96 25.85
C ASN A 557 10.56 14.83 24.80
N LEU A 558 11.33 13.77 25.10
CA LEU A 558 11.56 12.65 24.17
C LEU A 558 10.28 11.97 23.65
N PRO A 559 9.21 11.74 24.45
CA PRO A 559 7.96 11.18 23.96
C PRO A 559 7.27 12.04 22.90
N ALA A 560 7.25 13.36 23.10
CA ALA A 560 6.65 14.30 22.15
C ALA A 560 7.40 14.29 20.81
N LEU A 561 8.73 14.34 20.85
CA LEU A 561 9.59 14.24 19.67
C LEU A 561 9.42 12.88 18.95
N GLY A 562 9.35 11.78 19.70
CA GLY A 562 9.08 10.45 19.14
C GLY A 562 7.73 10.35 18.43
N GLN A 563 6.69 10.97 18.99
CA GLN A 563 5.36 11.03 18.38
C GLN A 563 5.36 11.89 17.12
N GLU A 564 6.03 13.04 17.13
CA GLU A 564 6.17 13.92 15.97
C GLU A 564 6.86 13.21 14.81
N ILE A 565 8.03 12.59 15.06
CA ILE A 565 8.75 11.78 14.08
C ILE A 565 7.85 10.67 13.54
N GLY A 566 7.13 9.96 14.41
CA GLY A 566 6.22 8.90 14.02
C GLY A 566 5.09 9.41 13.12
N THR A 567 4.52 10.57 13.40
CA THR A 567 3.45 11.19 12.61
C THR A 567 3.95 11.60 11.23
N LEU A 568 5.13 12.22 11.14
CA LEU A 568 5.74 12.65 9.90
C LEU A 568 6.15 11.47 9.01
N LEU A 569 6.74 10.42 9.59
CA LEU A 569 7.10 9.21 8.87
C LEU A 569 5.88 8.48 8.29
N ARG A 570 4.74 8.49 9.00
CA ARG A 570 3.48 7.91 8.49
C ARG A 570 2.94 8.63 7.25
N GLN A 571 3.26 9.90 7.05
CA GLN A 571 2.79 10.67 5.89
C GLN A 571 3.67 10.47 4.65
N TYR A 572 4.92 10.03 4.80
CA TYR A 572 5.87 9.84 3.71
C TYR A 572 5.35 8.98 2.54
N PRO A 573 4.69 7.82 2.76
CA PRO A 573 4.15 7.01 1.66
C PRO A 573 3.16 7.77 0.79
N ALA A 574 2.30 8.61 1.39
CA ALA A 574 1.32 9.40 0.66
C ALA A 574 2.00 10.42 -0.27
N TYR A 575 3.03 11.11 0.23
CA TYR A 575 3.82 12.03 -0.59
C TYR A 575 4.58 11.31 -1.70
N ARG A 576 5.21 10.17 -1.41
CA ARG A 576 5.90 9.34 -2.40
C ARG A 576 4.96 8.93 -3.54
N ASN A 577 3.76 8.45 -3.19
CA ASN A 577 2.76 8.01 -4.17
C ASN A 577 2.23 9.18 -5.00
N LEU A 578 2.01 10.34 -4.37
CA LEU A 578 1.63 11.56 -5.08
C LEU A 578 2.71 11.99 -6.08
N THR A 579 3.98 11.99 -5.68
CA THR A 579 5.09 12.31 -6.59
C THR A 579 5.16 11.34 -7.77
N LEU A 580 5.03 10.03 -7.52
CA LEU A 580 4.99 9.02 -8.58
C LEU A 580 3.86 9.29 -9.57
N ARG A 581 2.66 9.59 -9.07
CA ARG A 581 1.47 9.88 -9.87
C ARG A 581 1.62 11.15 -10.72
N LEU A 582 2.31 12.17 -10.22
CA LEU A 582 2.59 13.40 -10.96
C LEU A 582 3.72 13.24 -11.99
N MET A 583 4.69 12.37 -11.72
CA MET A 583 5.82 12.13 -12.62
C MET A 583 5.49 11.21 -13.79
N GLU A 584 4.51 10.31 -13.64
CA GLU A 584 4.16 9.34 -14.67
C GLU A 584 3.85 10.01 -16.04
N PRO A 585 2.99 11.05 -16.13
CA PRO A 585 2.73 11.74 -17.39
C PRO A 585 3.96 12.47 -17.95
N LEU A 586 4.81 13.00 -17.07
CA LEU A 586 6.05 13.69 -17.48
C LEU A 586 7.05 12.72 -18.13
N SER A 587 7.03 11.46 -17.72
CA SER A 587 7.88 10.38 -18.26
C SER A 587 7.33 9.70 -19.51
N ALA A 588 6.09 10.00 -19.89
CA ALA A 588 5.48 9.45 -21.10
C ALA A 588 6.19 9.99 -22.37
N PRO A 589 6.28 9.19 -23.44
CA PRO A 589 6.83 9.66 -24.71
C PRO A 589 6.01 10.82 -25.24
N GLU A 590 6.70 11.80 -25.82
CA GLU A 590 6.05 12.87 -26.56
C GLU A 590 5.73 12.36 -27.96
N GLU A 591 4.55 12.71 -28.45
CA GLU A 591 4.27 12.62 -29.86
C GLU A 591 5.18 13.64 -30.54
N THR A 592 6.23 13.15 -31.19
CA THR A 592 7.00 14.00 -32.09
C THR A 592 6.01 14.49 -33.13
N PRO A 593 5.79 15.82 -33.28
CA PRO A 593 4.99 16.31 -34.38
C PRO A 593 5.61 15.71 -35.63
N ALA A 594 4.80 15.04 -36.45
CA ALA A 594 5.26 14.50 -37.72
C ALA A 594 6.00 15.65 -38.44
N CYS A 595 7.32 15.54 -38.53
CA CYS A 595 8.12 16.45 -39.31
C CYS A 595 7.66 16.24 -40.75
N GLU A 596 6.96 17.26 -41.25
CA GLU A 596 6.84 17.62 -42.65
C GLU A 596 6.26 16.52 -43.57
N ILE A 597 4.95 16.60 -43.81
CA ILE A 597 4.52 16.48 -45.21
C ILE A 597 5.26 17.61 -45.95
N PRO A 598 6.09 17.33 -46.98
CA PRO A 598 6.85 18.37 -47.66
C PRO A 598 5.87 19.23 -48.47
N PHE A 599 5.31 20.25 -47.85
CA PHE A 599 4.63 21.32 -48.57
C PHE A 599 5.68 22.30 -49.12
N GLY A 600 6.36 21.88 -50.19
CA GLY A 600 7.11 22.75 -51.10
C GLY A 600 8.26 23.58 -50.49
N PRO A 601 9.14 24.14 -51.33
CA PRO A 601 10.22 25.01 -50.85
C PRO A 601 9.63 26.39 -50.54
N GLY A 602 9.39 26.68 -49.27
CA GLY A 602 8.90 27.99 -48.82
C GLY A 602 9.02 28.16 -47.31
N GLU A 603 10.19 28.62 -46.87
CA GLU A 603 10.47 29.33 -45.60
C GLU A 603 9.64 28.95 -44.37
N CYS A 604 10.12 27.99 -43.57
CA CYS A 604 9.74 27.87 -42.16
C CYS A 604 10.75 28.63 -41.28
N ALA A 605 10.43 29.88 -40.94
CA ALA A 605 11.07 30.57 -39.83
C ALA A 605 10.51 30.04 -38.51
N ALA A 606 11.35 29.50 -37.64
CA ALA A 606 10.97 29.14 -36.28
C ALA A 606 10.67 30.41 -35.46
N PRO A 607 9.58 30.45 -34.66
CA PRO A 607 9.40 31.56 -33.73
C PRO A 607 10.39 31.39 -32.57
N SER A 608 11.43 32.22 -32.55
CA SER A 608 12.31 32.38 -31.39
C SER A 608 11.54 33.10 -30.29
N LEU A 609 11.00 32.35 -29.33
CA LEU A 609 10.55 32.92 -28.05
C LEU A 609 11.77 33.14 -27.16
N THR A 610 12.41 34.30 -27.34
CA THR A 610 13.34 34.87 -26.36
C THR A 610 12.53 35.39 -25.17
N PHE A 611 12.73 34.80 -24.00
CA PHE A 611 12.29 35.40 -22.74
C PHE A 611 13.46 36.25 -22.21
N ASP A 612 13.30 37.57 -22.23
CA ASP A 612 14.20 38.48 -21.53
C ASP A 612 14.09 38.27 -20.00
N ALA A 613 15.25 38.38 -19.35
CA ALA A 613 15.56 37.95 -17.98
C ALA A 613 14.86 38.74 -16.87
#